data_AF-A0A0G2IDX9-F1
#
_entry.id   AF-A0A0G2IDX9-F1
#
_cell.length_a   1.000
_cell.length_b   1.000
_cell.length_c   1.000
_cell.angle_alpha   90.00
_cell.angle_beta   90.00
_cell.angle_gamma   90.00
#
_symmetry.space_group_name_H-M   'P 1'
#
loop_
_entity.id
_entity.type
_entity.pdbx_description
1 polymer ?
#
loop_
_entity_poly.entity_id
_entity_poly.type
_entity_poly.pdbx_seq_one_letter_code
_entity_poly.pdbx_strand_id
1 'polypeptide(L)'
;MAKWRRQSSNAHAQPPKISSVKRDELEDSSMAITFKDKAEILQRRFFPLSLKADTEDMKHAMHPQEAIGAISVTEESMTMLIVRLPSDKAPGANGVSNRFLKMLGPAFVKAMTGLESQEPAEAL
;
A
#
# COMPACT_ATOMS: atom_id res chain seq x y z
N MET A 1 -2.79 32.91 1.28
CA MET A 1 -3.14 32.55 2.67
C MET A 1 -3.28 31.04 2.79
N ALA A 2 -2.31 30.37 3.44
CA ALA A 2 -2.26 28.91 3.52
C ALA A 2 -2.96 28.41 4.81
N LYS A 3 -4.18 27.88 4.67
CA LYS A 3 -5.02 27.32 5.76
C LYS A 3 -4.63 25.89 6.20
N TRP A 4 -3.44 25.39 5.85
CA TRP A 4 -3.11 23.96 5.91
C TRP A 4 -2.02 23.55 6.90
N ARG A 5 -1.53 24.46 7.76
CA ARG A 5 -0.65 24.04 8.87
C ARG A 5 -1.49 23.72 10.11
N ARG A 6 -1.93 22.48 10.25
CA ARG A 6 -2.33 21.95 11.57
C ARG A 6 -1.06 21.55 12.31
N GLN A 7 -0.71 22.30 13.35
CA GLN A 7 0.50 22.09 14.16
C GLN A 7 0.44 20.86 15.10
N SER A 8 -0.63 20.06 15.07
CA SER A 8 -0.86 18.97 16.02
C SER A 8 -1.11 17.59 15.39
N SER A 9 -0.68 17.37 14.13
CA SER A 9 -0.87 16.08 13.44
C SER A 9 -0.02 14.92 13.98
N ASN A 10 0.98 15.20 14.83
CA ASN A 10 1.95 14.19 15.30
C ASN A 10 1.62 13.64 16.70
N ALA A 11 0.44 13.92 17.25
CA ALA A 11 0.01 13.26 18.47
C ALA A 11 -0.38 11.81 18.14
N HIS A 12 0.26 10.84 18.81
CA HIS A 12 -0.20 9.45 18.74
C HIS A 12 -1.67 9.39 19.18
N ALA A 13 -2.52 8.79 18.35
CA ALA A 13 -3.91 8.55 18.69
C ALA A 13 -3.96 7.81 20.04
N GLN A 14 -4.72 8.35 20.99
CA GLN A 14 -4.89 7.65 22.26
C GLN A 14 -5.54 6.28 21.96
N PRO A 15 -5.05 5.20 22.60
CA PRO A 15 -5.64 3.89 22.40
C PRO A 15 -7.12 3.92 22.82
N PRO A 16 -7.98 3.19 22.11
CA PRO A 16 -9.41 3.14 22.42
C PRO A 16 -9.62 2.61 23.85
N LYS A 17 -10.50 3.28 24.60
CA LYS A 17 -10.90 2.84 25.94
C LYS A 17 -11.86 1.66 25.83
N ILE A 18 -11.33 0.46 25.90
CA ILE A 18 -12.10 -0.79 25.96
C ILE A 18 -12.43 -1.16 27.41
N SER A 19 -13.68 -1.53 27.69
CA SER A 19 -14.13 -2.03 28.99
C SER A 19 -13.38 -3.31 29.40
N SER A 20 -13.47 -3.73 30.66
CA SER A 20 -12.88 -4.99 31.11
C SER A 20 -13.60 -6.17 30.46
N VAL A 21 -12.83 -7.16 29.99
CA VAL A 21 -13.34 -8.38 29.36
C VAL A 21 -13.13 -9.53 30.35
N LYS A 22 -14.15 -10.38 30.51
CA LYS A 22 -14.08 -11.59 31.33
C LYS A 22 -13.22 -12.65 30.61
N ARG A 23 -12.33 -13.33 31.35
CA ARG A 23 -11.44 -14.34 30.76
C ARG A 23 -12.17 -15.61 30.31
N ASP A 24 -13.18 -16.09 31.05
CA ASP A 24 -14.02 -17.22 30.67
C ASP A 24 -15.43 -17.13 31.30
N GLU A 25 -16.38 -17.90 30.76
CA GLU A 25 -17.76 -18.00 31.29
C GLU A 25 -17.89 -19.00 32.46
N LEU A 26 -16.86 -19.84 32.69
CA LEU A 26 -16.80 -20.78 33.82
C LEU A 26 -15.71 -20.36 34.83
N GLU A 27 -16.19 -19.93 36.00
CA GLU A 27 -15.60 -20.00 37.35
C GLU A 27 -14.31 -19.25 37.75
N ASP A 28 -13.58 -18.55 36.88
CA ASP A 28 -12.49 -17.67 37.37
C ASP A 28 -12.75 -16.18 37.06
N SER A 29 -13.06 -15.43 38.13
CA SER A 29 -13.34 -13.99 38.13
C SER A 29 -12.11 -13.11 37.87
N SER A 30 -11.21 -13.54 36.99
CA SER A 30 -10.00 -12.81 36.69
C SER A 30 -10.26 -11.86 35.50
N MET A 31 -10.30 -10.56 35.77
CA MET A 31 -10.50 -9.54 34.74
C MET A 31 -9.20 -9.29 33.98
N ALA A 32 -9.28 -9.26 32.65
CA ALA A 32 -8.18 -8.76 31.82
C ALA A 32 -8.15 -7.22 31.88
N ILE A 33 -7.16 -6.66 32.58
CA ILE A 33 -7.01 -5.21 32.75
C ILE A 33 -6.14 -4.63 31.64
N THR A 34 -5.09 -5.36 31.22
CA THR A 34 -4.13 -4.94 30.21
C THR A 34 -4.68 -5.06 28.79
N PHE A 35 -4.29 -4.14 27.90
CA PHE A 35 -4.68 -4.18 26.48
C PHE A 35 -4.30 -5.50 25.79
N LYS A 36 -3.09 -6.02 26.07
CA LYS A 36 -2.58 -7.28 25.49
C LYS A 36 -3.48 -8.46 25.85
N ASP A 37 -3.85 -8.61 27.11
CA ASP A 37 -4.76 -9.66 27.59
C ASP A 37 -6.13 -9.57 26.91
N LYS A 38 -6.67 -8.35 26.77
CA LYS A 38 -7.96 -8.14 26.09
C LYS A 38 -7.89 -8.51 24.61
N ALA A 39 -6.80 -8.13 23.94
CA ALA A 39 -6.59 -8.47 22.53
C ALA A 39 -6.50 -9.99 22.34
N GLU A 40 -5.82 -10.71 23.22
CA GLU A 40 -5.68 -12.16 23.15
C GLU A 40 -7.02 -12.89 23.38
N ILE A 41 -7.83 -12.44 24.35
CA ILE A 41 -9.17 -13.01 24.60
C ILE A 41 -10.09 -12.79 23.39
N LEU A 42 -10.12 -11.57 22.86
CA LEU A 42 -10.92 -11.26 21.67
C LEU A 42 -10.44 -12.04 20.46
N GLN A 43 -9.13 -12.20 20.29
CA GLN A 43 -8.56 -13.03 19.24
C GLN A 43 -9.05 -14.46 19.35
N ARG A 44 -8.92 -15.10 20.52
CA ARG A 44 -9.36 -16.49 20.71
C ARG A 44 -10.87 -16.68 20.50
N ARG A 45 -11.69 -15.70 20.91
CA ARG A 45 -13.16 -15.80 20.85
C ARG A 45 -13.72 -15.57 19.45
N PHE A 46 -13.18 -14.58 18.73
CA PHE A 46 -13.70 -14.18 17.41
C PHE A 46 -12.91 -14.76 16.24
N PHE A 47 -11.65 -15.16 16.48
CA PHE A 47 -10.75 -15.72 15.49
C PHE A 47 -10.19 -17.05 16.01
N PRO A 48 -11.02 -18.12 16.02
CA PRO A 48 -10.52 -19.45 16.33
C PRO A 48 -9.31 -19.74 15.44
N LEU A 49 -8.30 -20.42 16.00
CA LEU A 49 -7.10 -20.86 15.26
C LEU A 49 -7.57 -21.51 13.96
N SER A 50 -7.42 -20.80 12.85
CA SER A 50 -7.87 -21.29 11.56
C SER A 50 -7.13 -22.58 11.29
N LEU A 51 -7.89 -23.65 10.99
CA LEU A 51 -7.33 -24.81 10.33
C LEU A 51 -6.57 -24.27 9.12
N LYS A 52 -5.26 -24.53 9.05
CA LYS A 52 -4.47 -24.16 7.88
C LYS A 52 -5.21 -24.74 6.68
N ALA A 53 -5.53 -23.90 5.71
CA ALA A 53 -6.14 -24.38 4.47
C ALA A 53 -5.24 -25.49 3.92
N ASP A 54 -5.84 -26.62 3.56
CA ASP A 54 -5.14 -27.65 2.82
C ASP A 54 -4.78 -27.07 1.46
N THR A 55 -3.49 -26.85 1.24
CA THR A 55 -2.94 -26.30 -0.01
C THR A 55 -2.26 -27.38 -0.85
N GLU A 56 -2.46 -28.66 -0.50
CA GLU A 56 -1.86 -29.78 -1.24
C GLU A 56 -2.38 -29.86 -2.68
N ASP A 57 -3.62 -29.42 -2.93
CA ASP A 57 -4.25 -29.33 -4.25
C ASP A 57 -3.63 -28.26 -5.17
N MET A 58 -3.07 -27.18 -4.60
CA MET A 58 -2.44 -26.09 -5.35
C MET A 58 -0.98 -26.34 -5.74
N LYS A 59 -0.35 -27.43 -5.27
CA LYS A 59 1.07 -27.74 -5.58
C LYS A 59 1.34 -27.97 -7.07
N HIS A 60 0.32 -28.38 -7.82
CA HIS A 60 0.41 -28.62 -9.26
C HIS A 60 -0.35 -27.58 -10.08
N ALA A 61 -0.83 -26.50 -9.45
CA ALA A 61 -1.43 -25.40 -10.17
C ALA A 61 -0.33 -24.70 -11.00
N MET A 62 -0.27 -24.99 -12.29
CA MET A 62 0.47 -24.17 -13.23
C MET A 62 -0.24 -22.83 -13.34
N HIS A 63 0.23 -21.85 -12.58
CA HIS A 63 -0.15 -20.47 -12.81
C HIS A 63 0.32 -20.10 -14.22
N PRO A 64 -0.55 -19.51 -15.07
CA PRO A 64 -0.09 -18.97 -16.33
C PRO A 64 1.00 -17.96 -16.00
N GLN A 65 2.20 -18.21 -16.54
CA GLN A 65 3.29 -17.26 -16.44
C GLN A 65 2.76 -15.95 -17.01
N GLU A 66 2.73 -14.89 -16.19
CA GLU A 66 2.28 -13.59 -16.65
C GLU A 66 3.11 -13.25 -17.89
N ALA A 67 2.48 -13.34 -19.05
CA ALA A 67 3.04 -12.79 -20.26
C ALA A 67 3.05 -11.29 -20.03
N ILE A 68 4.14 -10.80 -19.43
CA ILE A 68 4.51 -9.40 -19.48
C ILE A 68 4.82 -9.18 -20.97
N GLY A 69 3.76 -8.99 -21.76
CA GLY A 69 3.90 -8.55 -23.13
C GLY A 69 4.78 -7.33 -23.07
N ALA A 70 5.82 -7.27 -23.90
CA ALA A 70 6.68 -6.10 -24.00
C ALA A 70 5.80 -4.91 -24.40
N ILE A 71 5.32 -4.16 -23.41
CA ILE A 71 4.56 -2.93 -23.63
C ILE A 71 5.60 -1.91 -24.03
N SER A 72 5.84 -1.77 -25.34
CA SER A 72 6.69 -0.71 -25.86
C SER A 72 6.05 0.64 -25.55
N VAL A 73 6.73 1.46 -24.75
CA VAL A 73 6.30 2.82 -24.40
C VAL A 73 6.65 3.76 -25.54
N THR A 74 5.65 4.07 -26.37
CA THR A 74 5.78 5.05 -27.45
C THR A 74 5.71 6.49 -26.94
N GLU A 75 6.34 7.43 -27.67
CA GLU A 75 6.26 8.87 -27.39
C GLU A 75 4.81 9.37 -27.37
N GLU A 76 3.96 8.86 -28.28
CA GLU A 76 2.54 9.19 -28.34
C GLU A 76 1.78 8.75 -27.08
N SER A 77 2.09 7.56 -26.56
CA SER A 77 1.49 7.05 -25.32
C SER A 77 1.91 7.91 -24.12
N MET A 78 3.20 8.27 -24.04
CA MET A 78 3.74 9.08 -22.96
C MET A 78 3.21 10.52 -22.97
N THR A 79 3.10 11.14 -24.16
CA THR A 79 2.49 12.48 -24.31
C THR A 79 1.03 12.47 -23.84
N MET A 80 0.25 11.47 -24.28
CA MET A 80 -1.15 11.32 -23.86
C MET A 80 -1.29 11.13 -22.35
N LEU A 81 -0.39 10.37 -21.72
CA LEU A 81 -0.38 10.19 -20.27
C LEU A 81 -0.13 11.51 -19.54
N ILE A 82 0.89 12.27 -19.94
CA ILE A 82 1.24 13.54 -19.29
C ILE A 82 0.11 14.56 -19.41
N VAL A 83 -0.54 14.64 -20.57
CA VAL A 83 -1.68 15.56 -20.78
C VAL A 83 -2.86 15.20 -19.86
N ARG A 84 -3.15 13.91 -19.71
CA ARG A 84 -4.27 13.41 -18.89
C ARG A 84 -4.07 13.53 -17.38
N LEU A 85 -2.83 13.71 -16.89
CA LEU A 85 -2.58 13.85 -15.45
C LEU A 85 -3.35 15.05 -14.87
N PRO A 86 -4.03 14.93 -13.72
CA PRO A 86 -4.68 16.08 -13.09
C PRO A 86 -3.63 16.97 -12.43
N SER A 87 -3.64 18.27 -12.73
CA SER A 87 -2.59 19.21 -12.29
C SER A 87 -2.55 19.41 -10.77
N ASP A 88 -3.71 19.34 -10.11
CA ASP A 88 -3.88 19.68 -8.69
C ASP A 88 -3.93 18.46 -7.76
N LYS A 89 -3.39 17.31 -8.21
CA LYS A 89 -3.20 16.15 -7.35
C LYS A 89 -2.07 16.40 -6.36
N ALA A 90 -2.19 15.79 -5.18
CA ALA A 90 -1.13 15.80 -4.19
C ALA A 90 0.13 15.14 -4.77
N PRO A 91 1.33 15.69 -4.49
CA PRO A 91 2.58 15.09 -4.92
C PRO A 91 2.79 13.72 -4.26
N GLY A 92 3.52 12.84 -4.96
CA GLY A 92 3.90 11.53 -4.44
C GLY A 92 5.00 11.61 -3.37
N ALA A 93 5.56 10.46 -3.00
CA ALA A 93 6.63 10.37 -1.98
C ALA A 93 7.87 11.21 -2.32
N ASN A 94 8.11 11.48 -3.61
CA ASN A 94 9.21 12.33 -4.10
C ASN A 94 8.92 13.83 -4.02
N GLY A 95 7.71 14.26 -3.63
CA GLY A 95 7.34 15.66 -3.55
C GLY A 95 7.11 16.36 -4.91
N VAL A 96 7.21 15.64 -6.03
CA VAL A 96 7.04 16.21 -7.37
C VAL A 96 5.55 16.31 -7.71
N SER A 97 5.11 17.50 -8.14
CA SER A 97 3.72 17.74 -8.54
C SER A 97 3.47 17.39 -10.02
N ASN A 98 2.24 17.00 -10.34
CA ASN A 98 1.85 16.74 -11.74
C ASN A 98 1.98 17.99 -12.63
N ARG A 99 1.74 19.18 -12.07
CA ARG A 99 1.94 20.44 -12.78
C ARG A 99 3.39 20.61 -13.22
N PHE A 100 4.35 20.23 -12.37
CA PHE A 100 5.76 20.26 -12.72
C PHE A 100 6.08 19.32 -13.88
N LEU A 101 5.58 18.08 -13.84
CA LEU A 101 5.77 17.10 -14.93
C LEU A 101 5.22 17.62 -16.27
N LYS A 102 4.07 18.30 -16.25
CA LYS A 102 3.51 18.93 -17.46
C LYS A 102 4.36 20.10 -17.99
N MET A 103 5.02 20.85 -17.12
CA MET A 103 5.85 22.00 -17.53
C MET A 103 7.15 21.57 -18.21
N LEU A 104 7.68 20.38 -17.92
CA LEU A 104 8.90 19.88 -18.58
C LEU A 104 8.70 19.63 -20.08
N GLY A 105 7.45 19.44 -20.51
CA GLY A 105 7.07 19.40 -21.91
C GLY A 105 7.70 18.23 -22.69
N PRO A 106 7.92 18.40 -24.01
CA PRO A 106 8.32 17.30 -24.90
C PRO A 106 9.73 16.75 -24.63
N ALA A 107 10.61 17.55 -24.03
CA ALA A 107 11.96 17.08 -23.68
C ALA A 107 11.93 15.94 -22.66
N PHE A 108 10.98 16.00 -21.71
CA PHE A 108 10.79 14.94 -20.71
C PHE A 108 10.22 13.67 -21.32
N VAL A 109 9.23 13.79 -22.21
CA VAL A 109 8.67 12.64 -22.96
C VAL A 109 9.77 11.88 -23.69
N LYS A 110 10.64 12.60 -24.41
CA LYS A 110 11.73 12.00 -25.17
C LYS A 110 12.77 11.33 -24.29
N ALA A 111 13.09 11.93 -23.14
CA ALA A 111 14.00 11.32 -22.17
C ALA A 111 13.42 10.04 -21.57
N MET A 112 12.13 10.05 -21.19
CA MET A 112 11.47 8.89 -20.56
C MET A 112 11.30 7.71 -21.51
N THR A 113 11.00 7.97 -22.77
CA THR A 113 10.92 6.92 -23.81
C THR A 113 12.29 6.37 -24.18
N GLY A 114 13.35 7.20 -24.15
CA GLY A 114 14.73 6.75 -24.36
C GLY A 114 15.29 5.83 -23.27
N LEU A 115 14.73 5.86 -22.06
CA LEU A 115 15.16 5.00 -20.94
C LEU A 115 14.73 3.54 -21.11
N GLU A 116 13.63 3.28 -21.83
CA GLU A 116 13.16 1.92 -22.09
C GLU A 116 14.10 1.14 -23.01
N SER A 117 14.80 1.84 -23.90
CA SER A 117 15.79 1.25 -24.82
C SER A 117 17.13 0.91 -24.15
N GLN A 118 17.35 1.29 -22.89
CA GLN A 118 18.50 0.83 -22.11
C GLN A 118 18.15 -0.49 -21.42
N GLU A 119 18.30 -1.59 -22.16
CA GLU A 119 18.44 -2.95 -21.59
C GLU A 119 19.42 -2.90 -20.40
N PRO A 120 19.16 -3.64 -19.31
CA PRO A 120 20.06 -3.70 -18.18
C PRO A 120 21.41 -4.26 -18.65
N ALA A 121 22.45 -3.42 -18.57
CA ALA A 121 23.81 -3.87 -18.73
C ALA A 121 24.05 -5.07 -17.80
N GLU A 122 24.41 -6.17 -18.42
CA GLU A 122 24.71 -7.50 -17.88
C GLU A 122 25.32 -7.45 -16.47
N ALA A 123 24.66 -8.12 -15.52
CA ALA A 123 25.31 -8.60 -14.31
C ALA A 123 26.05 -9.90 -14.66
N LEU A 124 27.35 -9.77 -14.94
CA LEU A 124 28.32 -10.87 -14.92
C LEU A 124 28.79 -11.15 -13.49
#